data_AF-A0A2M9KH67-F1
#
_entry.id   AF-A0A2M9KH67-F1
#
_cell.length_a   1.000
_cell.length_b   1.000
_cell.length_c   1.000
_cell.angle_alpha   90.00
_cell.angle_beta   90.00
_cell.angle_gamma   90.00
#
_symmetry.space_group_name_H-M   'P 1'
#
loop_
_entity.id
_entity.type
_entity.pdbx_description
1 polymer ?
#
loop_
_entity_poly.entity_id
_entity_poly.type
_entity_poly.pdbx_seq_one_letter_code
_entity_poly.pdbx_strand_id
1 'polypeptide(L)'
;MSEESNLMSSLWPLVPSGATDWLLELCGDGLTGFMPPAMPDAVWVLNAMYEHEHGPADISYHEYRQARLADGSASPHIVAGIDLDAVVVDTGGGLGRAQHPGPGWRRLRWAELARRTGGPAVPDGLMPSYRCFPSAKKEGSWPLGMVPPAEGSLDRETWNRLIAILTEYSPAGPDTRCLAYYSPLVLGFTDYDNLHVRADRLGDAEILYDQSEADFSPSNLWADDRSWVLCTDYDLWATKIAGPPALINVLLNDFEIEAVRLPWAH
;
A
#
# COMPACT_ATOMS: atom_id res chain seq x y z
N MET A 1 24.82 -4.75 13.32
CA MET A 1 23.46 -4.95 13.83
C MET A 1 23.09 -3.65 14.52
N SER A 2 22.35 -2.79 13.83
CA SER A 2 22.04 -1.42 14.26
C SER A 2 21.05 -1.42 15.43
N GLU A 3 21.13 -0.38 16.28
CA GLU A 3 20.21 -0.16 17.41
C GLU A 3 18.72 -0.15 16.99
N GLU A 4 18.43 0.19 15.73
CA GLU A 4 17.09 0.20 15.14
C GLU A 4 16.47 -1.19 15.01
N SER A 5 17.24 -2.21 14.60
CA SER A 5 16.75 -3.60 14.52
C SER A 5 16.41 -4.18 15.90
N ASN A 6 17.07 -3.69 16.95
CA ASN A 6 16.78 -4.06 18.34
C ASN A 6 15.46 -3.44 18.84
N LEU A 7 15.10 -2.24 18.38
CA LEU A 7 13.89 -1.56 18.84
C LEU A 7 12.62 -2.26 18.32
N MET A 8 12.51 -2.52 17.01
CA MET A 8 11.40 -3.33 16.47
C MET A 8 11.34 -4.72 17.10
N SER A 9 12.48 -5.39 17.31
CA SER A 9 12.47 -6.72 17.95
C SER A 9 11.99 -6.67 19.40
N SER A 10 12.20 -5.55 20.10
CA SER A 10 11.74 -5.35 21.47
C SER A 10 10.27 -4.95 21.57
N LEU A 11 9.77 -4.15 20.64
CA LEU A 11 8.41 -3.62 20.62
C LEU A 11 7.44 -4.46 19.81
N TRP A 12 7.92 -5.34 18.92
CA TRP A 12 7.10 -6.17 18.04
C TRP A 12 7.76 -7.54 17.89
N PRO A 13 7.85 -8.35 18.96
CA PRO A 13 8.50 -9.66 18.91
C PRO A 13 7.82 -10.60 17.92
N LEU A 14 8.59 -11.55 17.39
CA LEU A 14 8.07 -12.62 16.55
C LEU A 14 7.14 -13.54 17.36
N VAL A 15 6.07 -13.98 16.71
CA VAL A 15 5.13 -14.98 17.24
C VAL A 15 5.03 -16.18 16.30
N PRO A 16 4.51 -17.34 16.75
CA PRO A 16 4.38 -18.51 15.90
C PRO A 16 3.53 -18.25 14.65
N SER A 17 3.91 -18.85 13.53
CA SER A 17 3.19 -18.77 12.26
C SER A 17 1.71 -19.18 12.37
N GLY A 18 1.38 -20.11 13.27
CA GLY A 18 -0.01 -20.52 13.54
C GLY A 18 -0.96 -19.37 13.95
N ALA A 19 -0.43 -18.19 14.29
CA ALA A 19 -1.24 -16.99 14.48
C ALA A 19 -2.04 -16.58 13.23
N THR A 20 -1.62 -17.00 12.03
CA THR A 20 -2.33 -16.75 10.76
C THR A 20 -3.31 -17.85 10.38
N ASP A 21 -3.45 -18.94 11.14
CA ASP A 21 -4.28 -20.10 10.75
C ASP A 21 -5.73 -19.70 10.43
N TRP A 22 -6.28 -18.77 11.20
CA TRP A 22 -7.64 -18.26 10.97
C TRP A 22 -7.76 -17.43 9.68
N LEU A 23 -6.71 -16.71 9.29
CA LEU A 23 -6.66 -15.98 8.01
C LEU A 23 -6.48 -16.94 6.84
N LEU A 24 -5.68 -18.00 7.03
CA LEU A 24 -5.50 -19.06 6.04
C LEU A 24 -6.83 -19.78 5.76
N GLU A 25 -7.55 -20.15 6.82
CA GLU A 25 -8.89 -20.75 6.70
C GLU A 25 -9.88 -19.82 5.99
N LEU A 26 -9.80 -18.51 6.28
CA LEU A 26 -10.74 -17.51 5.77
C LEU A 26 -10.45 -17.07 4.32
N CYS A 27 -9.18 -16.94 3.95
CA CYS A 27 -8.74 -16.26 2.73
C CYS A 27 -8.04 -17.19 1.73
N GLY A 28 -7.62 -18.38 2.14
CA GLY A 28 -6.93 -19.35 1.28
C GLY A 28 -5.42 -19.28 1.43
N ASP A 29 -4.73 -18.40 0.70
CA ASP A 29 -3.29 -18.20 0.82
C ASP A 29 -2.94 -16.78 1.26
N GLY A 30 -1.70 -16.60 1.75
CA GLY A 30 -1.18 -15.32 2.22
C GLY A 30 0.05 -14.86 1.44
N LEU A 31 0.27 -15.36 0.21
CA LEU A 31 1.51 -15.12 -0.54
C LEU A 31 1.74 -13.63 -0.81
N THR A 32 0.68 -12.92 -1.16
CA THR A 32 0.66 -11.46 -1.39
C THR A 32 0.07 -10.70 -0.20
N GLY A 33 -0.53 -11.41 0.75
CA GLY A 33 -1.34 -10.88 1.86
C GLY A 33 -2.65 -11.65 1.97
N PHE A 34 -3.20 -11.79 3.18
CA PHE A 34 -4.49 -12.43 3.40
C PHE A 34 -5.62 -11.43 3.15
N MET A 35 -6.20 -11.43 1.94
CA MET A 35 -7.29 -10.52 1.59
C MET A 35 -8.58 -10.89 2.35
N PRO A 36 -8.99 -10.13 3.38
CA PRO A 36 -10.13 -10.52 4.21
C PRO A 36 -11.44 -10.33 3.45
N PRO A 37 -12.50 -11.09 3.75
CA PRO A 37 -13.86 -10.70 3.41
C PRO A 37 -14.29 -9.46 4.21
N ALA A 38 -15.43 -8.88 3.88
CA ALA A 38 -15.88 -7.61 4.41
C ALA A 38 -16.34 -7.58 5.88
N MET A 39 -15.71 -8.24 6.86
CA MET A 39 -16.35 -8.59 8.15
C MET A 39 -16.42 -7.47 9.23
N PRO A 40 -17.60 -7.12 9.79
CA PRO A 40 -18.97 -7.16 9.23
C PRO A 40 -19.20 -6.11 8.14
N ASP A 41 -18.27 -5.18 7.97
CA ASP A 41 -18.24 -4.27 6.84
C ASP A 41 -16.80 -4.08 6.31
N ALA A 42 -16.63 -3.52 5.11
CA ALA A 42 -15.29 -3.19 4.57
C ALA A 42 -15.25 -1.97 3.64
N VAL A 43 -14.03 -1.45 3.53
CA VAL A 43 -13.65 -0.35 2.64
C VAL A 43 -12.28 -0.58 2.04
N TRP A 44 -12.04 0.03 0.89
CA TRP A 44 -10.73 0.14 0.26
C TRP A 44 -10.17 1.53 0.49
N VAL A 45 -9.07 1.63 1.25
CA VAL A 45 -8.27 2.84 1.39
C VAL A 45 -7.32 2.92 0.20
N LEU A 46 -7.44 3.97 -0.61
CA LEU A 46 -6.70 4.15 -1.85
C LEU A 46 -5.34 4.79 -1.57
N ASN A 47 -4.27 4.18 -2.10
CA ASN A 47 -2.91 4.68 -1.91
C ASN A 47 -2.76 6.09 -2.52
N ALA A 48 -1.90 6.91 -1.90
CA ALA A 48 -1.75 8.30 -2.29
C ALA A 48 -1.25 8.49 -3.73
N MET A 49 -1.83 9.49 -4.40
CA MET A 49 -1.27 10.08 -5.61
C MET A 49 -0.93 11.53 -5.35
N TYR A 50 0.04 12.06 -6.08
CA TYR A 50 0.40 13.47 -6.01
C TYR A 50 0.45 14.06 -7.40
N GLU A 51 0.14 15.35 -7.49
CA GLU A 51 0.40 16.13 -8.70
C GLU A 51 1.26 17.34 -8.36
N HIS A 52 2.16 17.68 -9.26
CA HIS A 52 2.99 18.86 -9.14
C HIS A 52 2.23 20.08 -9.66
N GLU A 53 2.19 21.14 -8.88
CA GLU A 53 1.37 22.34 -9.16
C GLU A 53 1.72 23.01 -10.50
N HIS A 54 2.98 22.90 -10.92
CA HIS A 54 3.51 23.49 -12.15
C HIS A 54 4.30 22.47 -13.00
N GLY A 55 4.00 21.17 -12.83
CA GLY A 55 4.81 20.09 -13.40
C GLY A 55 4.53 19.88 -14.89
N PRO A 56 5.46 19.26 -15.63
CA PRO A 56 5.23 18.93 -17.03
C PRO A 56 4.15 17.84 -17.16
N ALA A 57 3.03 18.19 -17.79
CA ALA A 57 1.92 17.26 -18.04
C ALA A 57 2.08 16.45 -19.34
N ASP A 58 2.88 16.96 -20.29
CA ASP A 58 2.98 16.38 -21.65
C ASP A 58 4.11 15.35 -21.81
N ILE A 59 5.01 15.27 -20.83
CA ILE A 59 6.17 14.35 -20.82
C ILE A 59 5.84 13.20 -19.88
N SER A 60 5.93 11.96 -20.37
CA SER A 60 5.77 10.77 -19.52
C SER A 60 7.08 10.37 -18.82
N TYR A 61 7.00 9.54 -17.78
CA TYR A 61 8.19 8.94 -17.15
C TYR A 61 9.04 8.17 -18.17
N HIS A 62 8.40 7.44 -19.09
CA HIS A 62 9.10 6.70 -20.12
C HIS A 62 9.84 7.62 -21.09
N GLU A 63 9.21 8.68 -21.58
CA GLU A 63 9.86 9.66 -22.46
C GLU A 63 11.05 10.33 -21.76
N TYR A 64 10.88 10.69 -20.49
CA TYR A 64 11.96 11.26 -19.69
C TYR A 64 13.12 10.27 -19.48
N ARG A 65 12.83 8.99 -19.18
CA ARG A 65 13.83 7.93 -19.02
C ARG A 65 14.62 7.71 -20.31
N GLN A 66 13.94 7.61 -21.46
CA GLN A 66 14.58 7.44 -22.76
C GLN A 66 15.46 8.63 -23.14
N ALA A 67 15.01 9.87 -22.87
CA ALA A 67 15.82 11.06 -23.11
C ALA A 67 17.13 11.05 -22.30
N ARG A 68 17.07 10.63 -21.04
CA ARG A 68 18.25 10.52 -20.15
C ARG A 68 19.22 9.41 -20.55
N LEU A 69 18.72 8.34 -21.16
CA LEU A 69 19.60 7.31 -21.71
C LEU A 69 20.30 7.82 -22.98
N ALA A 70 19.56 8.53 -23.84
CA ALA A 70 20.09 9.08 -25.08
C ALA A 70 21.16 10.16 -24.87
N ASP A 71 21.01 11.00 -23.83
CA ASP A 71 21.99 12.04 -23.48
C ASP A 71 23.11 11.56 -22.54
N GLY A 72 23.05 10.31 -22.07
CA GLY A 72 24.04 9.69 -21.20
C GLY A 72 23.95 10.12 -19.72
N SER A 73 22.90 10.83 -19.31
CA SER A 73 22.66 11.22 -17.92
C SER A 73 22.06 10.11 -17.05
N ALA A 74 21.66 8.98 -17.64
CA ALA A 74 21.26 7.76 -16.96
C ALA A 74 21.94 6.53 -17.58
N SER A 75 22.17 5.51 -16.75
CA SER A 75 22.66 4.20 -17.21
C SER A 75 21.49 3.23 -17.45
N PRO A 76 21.59 2.32 -18.43
CA PRO A 76 20.61 1.27 -18.65
C PRO A 76 20.44 0.35 -17.43
N HIS A 77 19.20 -0.08 -17.16
CA HIS A 77 18.88 -1.02 -16.10
C HIS A 77 18.98 -2.46 -16.62
N ILE A 78 20.12 -3.09 -16.37
CA ILE A 78 20.38 -4.48 -16.76
C ILE A 78 20.05 -5.44 -15.61
N VAL A 79 19.10 -6.35 -15.83
CA VAL A 79 18.77 -7.42 -14.88
C VAL A 79 18.94 -8.77 -15.57
N ALA A 80 19.75 -9.65 -15.00
CA ALA A 80 20.07 -10.97 -15.56
C ALA A 80 20.51 -10.94 -17.04
N GLY A 81 21.21 -9.86 -17.46
CA GLY A 81 21.67 -9.67 -18.83
C GLY A 81 20.63 -9.12 -19.81
N ILE A 82 19.43 -8.79 -19.35
CA ILE A 82 18.37 -8.16 -20.14
C ILE A 82 18.38 -6.66 -19.83
N ASP A 83 18.46 -5.84 -20.89
CA ASP A 83 18.23 -4.41 -20.79
C ASP A 83 16.73 -4.14 -20.67
N LEU A 84 16.29 -3.82 -19.45
CA LEU A 84 14.89 -3.56 -19.18
C LEU A 84 14.40 -2.31 -19.92
N ASP A 85 15.24 -1.28 -20.03
CA ASP A 85 14.86 -0.01 -20.68
C ASP A 85 14.54 -0.17 -22.18
N ALA A 86 15.00 -1.26 -22.79
CA ALA A 86 14.73 -1.60 -24.19
C ALA A 86 13.46 -2.44 -24.39
N VAL A 87 12.94 -3.08 -23.32
CA VAL A 87 11.85 -4.08 -23.43
C VAL A 87 10.65 -3.78 -22.54
N VAL A 88 10.74 -2.80 -21.63
CA VAL A 88 9.64 -2.40 -20.74
C VAL A 88 9.33 -0.92 -20.85
N VAL A 89 8.11 -0.56 -20.44
CA VAL A 89 7.67 0.84 -20.29
C VAL A 89 7.95 1.27 -18.86
N ASP A 90 8.59 2.43 -18.70
CA ASP A 90 8.72 3.06 -17.39
C ASP A 90 7.37 3.68 -17.02
N THR A 91 6.65 3.03 -16.12
CA THR A 91 5.28 3.43 -15.79
C THR A 91 5.27 4.67 -14.89
N GLY A 92 6.35 4.93 -14.13
CA GLY A 92 6.38 5.90 -13.04
C GLY A 92 5.79 5.38 -11.71
N GLY A 93 5.31 4.12 -11.68
CA GLY A 93 4.78 3.47 -10.47
C GLY A 93 5.87 3.20 -9.42
N GLY A 94 5.56 3.45 -8.15
CA GLY A 94 6.38 3.03 -7.02
C GLY A 94 6.04 1.62 -6.54
N LEU A 95 6.97 0.99 -5.82
CA LEU A 95 6.76 -0.29 -5.15
C LEU A 95 7.21 -0.15 -3.70
N GLY A 96 6.35 -0.56 -2.76
CA GLY A 96 6.59 -0.45 -1.33
C GLY A 96 6.33 0.95 -0.77
N ARG A 97 7.06 1.30 0.29
CA ARG A 97 6.86 2.52 1.07
C ARG A 97 6.95 3.78 0.19
N ALA A 98 6.10 4.75 0.49
CA ALA A 98 6.02 6.03 -0.16
C ALA A 98 5.74 7.14 0.86
N GLN A 99 6.00 8.39 0.50
CA GLN A 99 5.69 9.54 1.33
C GLN A 99 5.43 10.75 0.45
N HIS A 100 4.95 11.85 1.04
CA HIS A 100 4.78 13.10 0.29
C HIS A 100 6.08 13.51 -0.43
N PRO A 101 6.05 13.79 -1.75
CA PRO A 101 7.27 14.06 -2.52
C PRO A 101 8.00 15.36 -2.13
N GLY A 102 7.29 16.27 -1.46
CA GLY A 102 7.83 17.51 -0.89
C GLY A 102 7.17 18.77 -1.47
N PRO A 103 7.78 19.95 -1.28
CA PRO A 103 7.22 21.22 -1.75
C PRO A 103 6.91 21.23 -3.26
N GLY A 104 5.82 21.89 -3.64
CA GLY A 104 5.36 21.98 -5.04
C GLY A 104 4.49 20.80 -5.49
N TRP A 105 4.36 19.77 -4.65
CA TRP A 105 3.42 18.67 -4.85
C TRP A 105 2.22 18.83 -3.94
N ARG A 106 1.05 18.43 -4.43
CA ARG A 106 -0.17 18.32 -3.63
C ARG A 106 -0.77 16.93 -3.78
N ARG A 107 -1.52 16.49 -2.76
CA ARG A 107 -2.33 15.27 -2.86
C ARG A 107 -3.32 15.41 -4.03
N LEU A 108 -3.31 14.43 -4.92
CA LEU A 108 -4.30 14.25 -5.97
C LEU A 108 -5.24 13.11 -5.53
N ARG A 109 -6.52 13.43 -5.37
CA ARG A 109 -7.53 12.41 -5.03
C ARG A 109 -7.86 11.55 -6.26
N TRP A 110 -8.06 10.26 -6.08
CA TRP A 110 -8.54 9.34 -7.11
C TRP A 110 -9.87 9.82 -7.70
N ALA A 111 -10.80 10.26 -6.85
CA ALA A 111 -12.07 10.82 -7.29
C ALA A 111 -11.90 12.12 -8.11
N GLU A 112 -10.85 12.90 -7.83
CA GLU A 112 -10.52 14.08 -8.63
C GLU A 112 -10.01 13.69 -10.02
N LEU A 113 -9.07 12.76 -10.10
CA LEU A 113 -8.54 12.27 -11.39
C LEU A 113 -9.62 11.56 -12.23
N ALA A 114 -10.50 10.79 -11.58
CA ALA A 114 -11.65 10.14 -12.19
C ALA A 114 -12.56 11.15 -12.92
N ARG A 115 -12.91 12.26 -12.23
CA ARG A 115 -13.70 13.34 -12.83
C ARG A 115 -13.00 13.99 -14.03
N ARG A 116 -11.68 14.19 -13.97
CA ARG A 116 -10.92 14.80 -15.06
C ARG A 116 -10.85 13.90 -16.30
N THR A 117 -10.74 12.59 -16.09
CA THR A 117 -10.60 11.60 -17.17
C THR A 117 -11.93 11.05 -17.68
N GLY A 118 -13.04 11.32 -16.97
CA GLY A 118 -14.39 10.90 -17.35
C GLY A 118 -14.72 9.44 -17.07
N GLY A 119 -13.88 8.74 -16.29
CA GLY A 119 -14.07 7.34 -15.89
C GLY A 119 -14.29 7.17 -14.38
N PRO A 120 -14.58 5.94 -13.91
CA PRO A 120 -14.60 5.64 -12.49
C PRO A 120 -13.18 5.66 -11.89
N ALA A 121 -13.07 5.90 -10.58
CA ALA A 121 -11.79 5.78 -9.87
C ALA A 121 -11.25 4.34 -9.91
N VAL A 122 -12.14 3.36 -9.73
CA VAL A 122 -11.86 1.93 -9.87
C VAL A 122 -12.90 1.36 -10.84
N PRO A 123 -12.50 0.79 -11.99
CA PRO A 123 -13.45 0.18 -12.92
C PRO A 123 -14.19 -1.02 -12.31
N ASP A 124 -15.45 -1.20 -12.70
CA ASP A 124 -16.29 -2.31 -12.25
C ASP A 124 -15.63 -3.67 -12.48
N GLY A 125 -15.67 -4.54 -11.47
CA GLY A 125 -15.07 -5.86 -11.50
C GLY A 125 -13.55 -5.89 -11.31
N LEU A 126 -12.89 -4.75 -11.13
CA LEU A 126 -11.45 -4.66 -10.86
C LEU A 126 -11.17 -4.26 -9.41
N MET A 127 -9.98 -4.63 -8.94
CA MET A 127 -9.41 -4.12 -7.68
C MET A 127 -8.52 -2.90 -7.95
N PRO A 128 -8.34 -1.99 -6.97
CA PRO A 128 -7.48 -0.82 -7.15
C PRO A 128 -6.04 -1.26 -7.43
N SER A 129 -5.57 -1.04 -8.65
CA SER A 129 -4.31 -1.58 -9.19
C SER A 129 -3.85 -0.76 -10.38
N TYR A 130 -2.72 -1.15 -10.99
CA TYR A 130 -2.18 -0.54 -12.21
C TYR A 130 -3.18 -0.45 -13.38
N ARG A 131 -4.27 -1.21 -13.35
CA ARG A 131 -5.34 -1.15 -14.36
C ARG A 131 -6.26 0.07 -14.23
N CYS A 132 -6.13 0.84 -13.15
CA CYS A 132 -6.88 2.08 -12.95
C CYS A 132 -6.29 3.23 -13.79
N PHE A 133 -7.16 4.18 -14.15
CA PHE A 133 -6.84 5.38 -14.93
C PHE A 133 -6.05 5.14 -16.24
N PRO A 134 -6.46 4.22 -17.13
CA PRO A 134 -5.76 4.03 -18.40
C PRO A 134 -5.69 5.32 -19.24
N SER A 135 -6.75 6.14 -19.19
CA SER A 135 -6.82 7.43 -19.91
C SER A 135 -5.94 8.53 -19.35
N ALA A 136 -5.41 8.39 -18.13
CA ALA A 136 -4.43 9.33 -17.58
C ALA A 136 -3.00 9.05 -18.07
N LYS A 137 -2.77 7.90 -18.70
CA LYS A 137 -1.45 7.42 -19.11
C LYS A 137 -1.25 7.61 -20.60
N LYS A 138 -0.02 7.93 -20.99
CA LYS A 138 0.44 7.95 -22.38
C LYS A 138 1.20 6.67 -22.65
N GLU A 139 0.64 5.80 -23.50
CA GLU A 139 1.24 4.51 -23.86
C GLU A 139 1.63 3.65 -22.64
N GLY A 140 0.84 3.71 -21.57
CA GLY A 140 1.07 2.97 -20.33
C GLY A 140 1.96 3.68 -19.30
N SER A 141 2.54 4.84 -19.63
CA SER A 141 3.37 5.64 -18.73
C SER A 141 2.60 6.84 -18.18
N TRP A 142 2.77 7.11 -16.88
CA TRP A 142 2.17 8.30 -16.24
C TRP A 142 2.88 9.60 -16.68
N PRO A 143 2.18 10.75 -16.68
CA PRO A 143 2.81 12.06 -16.82
C PRO A 143 3.80 12.33 -15.68
N LEU A 144 4.94 12.95 -15.98
CA LEU A 144 5.99 13.27 -15.02
C LEU A 144 5.52 14.27 -13.94
N GLY A 145 4.52 15.09 -14.25
CA GLY A 145 3.83 15.97 -13.29
C GLY A 145 2.92 15.23 -12.30
N MET A 146 2.82 13.90 -12.35
CA MET A 146 2.06 13.07 -11.41
C MET A 146 2.97 12.03 -10.76
N VAL A 147 2.76 11.78 -9.47
CA VAL A 147 3.27 10.58 -8.79
C VAL A 147 2.08 9.63 -8.63
N PRO A 148 2.07 8.49 -9.35
CA PRO A 148 1.02 7.50 -9.21
C PRO A 148 1.11 6.77 -7.85
N PRO A 149 0.08 5.98 -7.49
CA PRO A 149 0.13 5.22 -6.25
C PRO A 149 1.27 4.19 -6.27
N ALA A 150 1.88 3.96 -5.11
CA ALA A 150 2.83 2.86 -4.92
C ALA A 150 2.08 1.54 -4.70
N GLU A 151 2.66 0.43 -5.16
CA GLU A 151 2.17 -0.93 -4.98
C GLU A 151 2.56 -1.49 -3.61
N GLY A 152 1.65 -2.25 -2.98
CA GLY A 152 1.99 -3.11 -1.84
C GLY A 152 2.19 -2.42 -0.49
N SER A 153 2.09 -1.08 -0.40
CA SER A 153 2.18 -0.35 0.87
C SER A 153 1.40 0.96 0.83
N LEU A 154 0.86 1.37 1.97
CA LEU A 154 0.38 2.74 2.16
C LEU A 154 1.56 3.72 2.16
N ASP A 155 1.28 4.98 1.83
CA ASP A 155 2.20 6.08 2.12
C ASP A 155 2.25 6.37 3.63
N ARG A 156 3.34 7.00 4.08
CA ARG A 156 3.60 7.29 5.50
C ARG A 156 2.45 8.07 6.15
N GLU A 157 1.95 9.09 5.48
CA GLU A 157 0.90 9.96 5.99
C GLU A 157 -0.42 9.19 6.16
N THR A 158 -0.82 8.41 5.15
CA THR A 158 -2.01 7.56 5.24
C THR A 158 -1.85 6.46 6.30
N TRP A 159 -0.66 5.85 6.44
CA TRP A 159 -0.37 4.87 7.51
C TRP A 159 -0.57 5.47 8.91
N ASN A 160 0.07 6.60 9.21
CA ASN A 160 -0.05 7.25 10.51
C ASN A 160 -1.51 7.62 10.84
N ARG A 161 -2.23 8.19 9.85
CA ARG A 161 -3.65 8.54 10.04
C ARG A 161 -4.51 7.30 10.28
N LEU A 162 -4.23 6.20 9.56
CA LEU A 162 -4.93 4.94 9.75
C LEU A 162 -4.69 4.35 11.14
N ILE A 163 -3.45 4.33 11.63
CA ILE A 163 -3.14 3.86 12.99
C ILE A 163 -3.86 4.72 14.05
N ALA A 164 -3.93 6.03 13.86
CA ALA A 164 -4.68 6.92 14.76
C ALA A 164 -6.18 6.57 14.80
N ILE A 165 -6.80 6.34 13.63
CA ILE A 165 -8.21 5.94 13.55
C ILE A 165 -8.41 4.55 14.18
N LEU A 166 -7.58 3.56 13.86
CA LEU A 166 -7.68 2.23 14.46
C LEU A 166 -7.54 2.29 15.98
N THR A 167 -6.67 3.16 16.49
CA THR A 167 -6.50 3.39 17.92
C THR A 167 -7.77 3.94 18.55
N GLU A 168 -8.43 4.92 17.94
CA GLU A 168 -9.69 5.49 18.46
C GLU A 168 -10.85 4.47 18.45
N TYR A 169 -10.88 3.58 17.46
CA TYR A 169 -11.99 2.64 17.25
C TYR A 169 -11.74 1.23 17.81
N SER A 170 -10.60 1.00 18.46
CA SER A 170 -10.32 -0.26 19.15
C SER A 170 -10.70 -0.18 20.64
N PRO A 171 -11.34 -1.20 21.23
CA PRO A 171 -11.84 -1.12 22.62
C PRO A 171 -10.79 -0.80 23.68
N ALA A 172 -9.54 -1.25 23.48
CA ALA A 172 -8.43 -1.00 24.39
C ALA A 172 -7.55 0.19 23.95
N GLY A 173 -7.98 0.95 22.93
CA GLY A 173 -7.24 2.11 22.43
C GLY A 173 -5.82 1.74 22.01
N PRO A 174 -4.79 2.48 22.46
CA PRO A 174 -3.40 2.19 22.12
C PRO A 174 -2.89 0.86 22.69
N ASP A 175 -3.52 0.34 23.76
CA ASP A 175 -3.16 -0.94 24.37
C ASP A 175 -3.78 -2.15 23.66
N THR A 176 -4.52 -1.92 22.57
CA THR A 176 -5.09 -2.99 21.73
C THR A 176 -3.96 -3.88 21.22
N ARG A 177 -4.01 -5.16 21.58
CA ARG A 177 -3.07 -6.16 21.08
C ARG A 177 -3.36 -6.41 19.61
N CYS A 178 -2.33 -6.34 18.79
CA CYS A 178 -2.38 -6.48 17.34
C CYS A 178 -1.28 -7.41 16.85
N LEU A 179 -1.49 -7.95 15.66
CA LEU A 179 -0.52 -8.78 14.98
C LEU A 179 -0.28 -8.22 13.58
N ALA A 180 0.99 -8.19 13.18
CA ALA A 180 1.47 -7.71 11.89
C ALA A 180 2.10 -8.88 11.14
N TYR A 181 1.59 -9.16 9.95
CA TYR A 181 2.11 -10.20 9.07
C TYR A 181 2.79 -9.57 7.86
N TYR A 182 3.96 -10.10 7.53
CA TYR A 182 4.71 -9.76 6.32
C TYR A 182 4.68 -10.97 5.39
N SER A 183 4.11 -10.79 4.20
CA SER A 183 4.00 -11.86 3.23
C SER A 183 5.38 -12.31 2.70
N PRO A 184 5.52 -13.57 2.25
CA PRO A 184 6.76 -14.03 1.64
C PRO A 184 7.21 -13.13 0.49
N LEU A 185 6.28 -12.55 -0.26
CA LEU A 185 6.58 -11.69 -1.41
C LEU A 185 7.27 -10.38 -0.98
N VAL A 186 6.80 -9.72 0.10
CA VAL A 186 7.47 -8.51 0.61
C VAL A 186 8.82 -8.83 1.27
N LEU A 187 9.03 -10.06 1.73
CA LEU A 187 10.30 -10.52 2.30
C LEU A 187 11.28 -11.07 1.25
N GLY A 188 10.95 -11.01 -0.05
CA GLY A 188 11.83 -11.48 -1.11
C GLY A 188 11.89 -13.01 -1.23
N PHE A 189 10.77 -13.68 -0.95
CA PHE A 189 10.57 -15.14 -1.08
C PHE A 189 11.49 -16.00 -0.22
N THR A 190 11.81 -15.55 0.99
CA THR A 190 12.81 -16.19 1.86
C THR A 190 12.30 -17.44 2.59
N ASP A 191 11.02 -17.49 2.97
CA ASP A 191 10.43 -18.61 3.70
C ASP A 191 8.92 -18.71 3.43
N TYR A 192 8.45 -19.90 3.07
CA TYR A 192 7.03 -20.18 2.81
C TYR A 192 6.40 -21.04 3.91
N ASP A 193 7.21 -21.71 4.72
CA ASP A 193 6.76 -22.66 5.73
C ASP A 193 6.62 -21.96 7.11
N ASN A 194 7.43 -20.93 7.37
CA ASN A 194 7.36 -20.13 8.58
C ASN A 194 6.88 -18.72 8.27
N LEU A 195 5.56 -18.55 8.25
CA LEU A 195 4.93 -17.25 8.05
C LEU A 195 5.39 -16.24 9.10
N HIS A 196 5.77 -15.05 8.62
CA HIS A 196 6.45 -14.04 9.42
C HIS A 196 5.46 -13.10 10.10
N VAL A 197 5.26 -13.32 11.40
CA VAL A 197 4.26 -12.60 12.20
C VAL A 197 4.91 -11.99 13.43
N ARG A 198 4.59 -10.72 13.69
CA ARG A 198 4.97 -9.98 14.90
C ARG A 198 3.73 -9.57 15.67
N ALA A 199 3.83 -9.41 16.98
CA ALA A 199 2.68 -9.00 17.80
C ALA A 199 3.07 -8.09 18.95
N ASP A 200 2.36 -6.98 19.09
CA ASP A 200 2.39 -6.09 20.27
C ASP A 200 1.19 -5.15 20.26
N ARG A 201 1.30 -3.97 20.86
CA ARG A 201 0.24 -2.99 21.04
C ARG A 201 0.14 -2.04 19.86
N LEU A 202 -1.09 -1.69 19.51
CA LEU A 202 -1.41 -0.78 18.41
C LEU A 202 -0.76 0.60 18.54
N GLY A 203 -0.60 1.10 19.76
CA GLY A 203 0.05 2.38 20.03
C GLY A 203 1.53 2.43 19.59
N ASP A 204 2.16 1.26 19.42
CA ASP A 204 3.54 1.14 18.93
C ASP A 204 3.58 0.81 17.42
N ALA A 205 2.45 0.78 16.71
CA ALA A 205 2.37 0.32 15.31
C ALA A 205 2.98 1.28 14.29
N GLU A 206 3.17 2.56 14.60
CA GLU A 206 3.82 3.51 13.68
C GLU A 206 5.23 3.04 13.29
N ILE A 207 5.94 2.38 14.20
CA ILE A 207 7.30 1.88 13.98
C ILE A 207 7.38 0.79 12.90
N LEU A 208 6.27 0.09 12.65
CA LEU A 208 6.20 -0.95 11.61
C LEU A 208 6.36 -0.37 10.20
N TYR A 209 6.19 0.94 10.04
CA TYR A 209 6.48 1.63 8.78
C TYR A 209 7.97 1.88 8.60
N ASP A 210 8.61 2.44 9.62
CA ASP A 210 10.00 2.93 9.54
C ASP A 210 11.03 1.82 9.70
N GLN A 211 10.73 0.86 10.56
CA GLN A 211 11.68 -0.17 10.97
C GLN A 211 11.31 -1.55 10.46
N SER A 212 10.49 -1.68 9.41
CA SER A 212 10.18 -3.00 8.88
C SER A 212 11.38 -3.70 8.25
N GLU A 213 11.33 -5.03 8.29
CA GLU A 213 12.34 -5.93 7.71
C GLU A 213 12.27 -5.99 6.17
N ALA A 214 11.32 -5.25 5.59
CA ALA A 214 11.04 -5.16 4.17
C ALA A 214 10.91 -3.68 3.77
N ASP A 215 10.99 -3.37 2.48
CA ASP A 215 10.69 -2.03 1.97
C ASP A 215 9.17 -1.71 1.90
N PHE A 216 8.38 -2.40 2.72
CA PHE A 216 6.92 -2.39 2.73
C PHE A 216 6.39 -2.23 4.16
N SER A 217 5.18 -1.67 4.30
CA SER A 217 4.35 -1.87 5.49
C SER A 217 3.95 -3.35 5.63
N PRO A 218 3.47 -3.81 6.80
CA PRO A 218 2.89 -5.15 6.93
C PRO A 218 1.83 -5.41 5.85
N SER A 219 1.83 -6.62 5.28
CA SER A 219 0.80 -7.06 4.33
C SER A 219 -0.55 -7.19 5.02
N ASN A 220 -0.57 -7.63 6.28
CA ASN A 220 -1.74 -7.57 7.14
C ASN A 220 -1.42 -6.99 8.50
N LEU A 221 -2.40 -6.30 9.09
CA LEU A 221 -2.44 -5.93 10.50
C LEU A 221 -3.85 -6.23 11.02
N TRP A 222 -3.98 -6.86 12.17
CA TRP A 222 -5.29 -7.13 12.77
C TRP A 222 -5.25 -7.00 14.28
N ALA A 223 -6.40 -6.68 14.88
CA ALA A 223 -6.57 -6.80 16.33
C ALA A 223 -6.64 -8.28 16.73
N ASP A 224 -6.02 -8.64 17.85
CA ASP A 224 -5.97 -10.02 18.37
C ASP A 224 -7.38 -10.60 18.65
N ASP A 225 -8.34 -9.72 19.01
CA ASP A 225 -9.76 -10.06 19.16
C ASP A 225 -10.52 -10.23 17.83
N ARG A 226 -9.83 -10.01 16.71
CA ARG A 226 -10.33 -10.11 15.33
C ARG A 226 -11.48 -9.15 15.01
N SER A 227 -11.60 -8.08 15.79
CA SER A 227 -12.62 -7.05 15.56
C SER A 227 -12.42 -6.30 14.24
N TRP A 228 -11.18 -6.17 13.77
CA TRP A 228 -10.83 -5.64 12.46
C TRP A 228 -9.55 -6.29 11.91
N VAL A 229 -9.40 -6.23 10.59
CA VAL A 229 -8.20 -6.66 9.86
C VAL A 229 -8.02 -5.78 8.62
N LEU A 230 -6.78 -5.44 8.33
CA LEU A 230 -6.40 -4.82 7.06
C LEU A 230 -5.53 -5.76 6.22
N CYS A 231 -5.59 -5.58 4.91
CA CYS A 231 -4.71 -6.24 3.94
C CYS A 231 -4.28 -5.24 2.87
N THR A 232 -2.97 -5.11 2.69
CA THR A 232 -2.37 -4.49 1.50
C THR A 232 -1.73 -5.61 0.71
N ASP A 233 -2.41 -5.99 -0.38
CA ASP A 233 -1.84 -6.94 -1.31
C ASP A 233 -0.69 -6.31 -2.08
N TYR A 234 0.36 -7.09 -2.30
CA TYR A 234 1.60 -6.67 -2.96
C TYR A 234 1.39 -5.95 -4.29
N ASP A 235 0.44 -6.39 -5.13
CA ASP A 235 0.21 -5.85 -6.48
C ASP A 235 -0.85 -4.73 -6.52
N LEU A 236 -1.43 -4.38 -5.37
CA LEU A 236 -2.54 -3.42 -5.30
C LEU A 236 -2.09 -2.01 -4.92
N TRP A 237 -2.89 -1.05 -5.37
CA TRP A 237 -2.78 0.38 -5.08
C TRP A 237 -3.75 0.80 -3.97
N ALA A 238 -4.12 -0.14 -3.09
CA ALA A 238 -5.03 0.11 -1.99
C ALA A 238 -4.90 -0.94 -0.89
N THR A 239 -5.30 -0.55 0.31
CA THR A 239 -5.45 -1.40 1.48
C THR A 239 -6.92 -1.66 1.73
N LYS A 240 -7.32 -2.93 1.79
CA LYS A 240 -8.66 -3.30 2.25
C LYS A 240 -8.69 -3.32 3.76
N ILE A 241 -9.72 -2.76 4.35
CA ILE A 241 -9.96 -2.80 5.79
C ILE A 241 -11.34 -3.38 6.02
N ALA A 242 -11.41 -4.44 6.82
CA ALA A 242 -12.63 -5.07 7.30
C ALA A 242 -12.77 -4.83 8.80
N GLY A 243 -13.96 -4.44 9.24
CA GLY A 243 -14.24 -4.19 10.65
C GLY A 243 -15.64 -3.67 10.91
N PRO A 244 -15.92 -3.15 12.12
CA PRO A 244 -17.26 -2.72 12.51
C PRO A 244 -17.73 -1.54 11.65
N PRO A 245 -19.04 -1.38 11.39
CA PRO A 245 -19.55 -0.31 10.53
C PRO A 245 -19.17 1.10 11.01
N ALA A 246 -18.99 1.29 12.32
CA ALA A 246 -18.52 2.56 12.88
C ALA A 246 -17.11 2.92 12.38
N LEU A 247 -16.17 1.97 12.42
CA LEU A 247 -14.81 2.15 11.88
C LEU A 247 -14.87 2.44 10.37
N ILE A 248 -15.63 1.65 9.63
CA ILE A 248 -15.74 1.80 8.17
C ILE A 248 -16.34 3.16 7.78
N ASN A 249 -17.35 3.62 8.49
CA ASN A 249 -17.95 4.93 8.25
C ASN A 249 -16.97 6.07 8.50
N VAL A 250 -16.09 5.97 9.50
CA VAL A 250 -15.08 7.01 9.75
C VAL A 250 -14.04 7.05 8.66
N LEU A 251 -13.55 5.89 8.20
CA LEU A 251 -12.61 5.82 7.08
C LEU A 251 -13.17 6.43 5.79
N LEU A 252 -14.47 6.22 5.52
CA LEU A 252 -15.15 6.80 4.34
C LEU A 252 -15.33 8.32 4.41
N ASN A 253 -15.35 8.90 5.60
CA ASN A 253 -15.60 10.33 5.82
C ASN A 253 -14.34 11.09 6.27
N ASP A 254 -13.19 10.43 6.32
CA ASP A 254 -11.94 11.05 6.71
C ASP A 254 -11.43 12.00 5.61
N PHE A 255 -10.87 13.15 6.02
CA PHE A 255 -10.43 14.19 5.09
C PHE A 255 -8.96 14.06 4.69
N GLU A 256 -8.20 13.13 5.26
CA GLU A 256 -6.80 12.83 4.91
C GLU A 256 -6.72 11.52 4.12
N ILE A 257 -7.48 10.51 4.54
CA ILE A 257 -7.63 9.23 3.86
C ILE A 257 -8.65 9.34 2.72
N GLU A 258 -8.36 8.71 1.58
CA GLU A 258 -9.36 8.51 0.52
C GLU A 258 -9.79 7.05 0.53
N ALA A 259 -11.08 6.80 0.73
CA ALA A 259 -11.60 5.45 0.85
C ALA A 259 -12.89 5.26 0.03
N VAL A 260 -13.08 4.07 -0.52
CA VAL A 260 -14.23 3.73 -1.36
C VAL A 260 -14.79 2.34 -1.01
N ARG A 261 -16.09 2.18 -1.24
CA ARG A 261 -16.73 0.85 -1.22
C ARG A 261 -16.73 0.28 -2.63
N LEU A 262 -16.35 -0.99 -2.75
CA LEU A 262 -16.37 -1.73 -4.02
C LEU A 262 -17.30 -2.94 -3.87
N PRO A 263 -18.52 -2.93 -4.42
CA PRO A 263 -19.52 -3.98 -4.21
C PRO A 263 -19.18 -5.34 -4.85
N TRP A 264 -18.14 -5.40 -5.69
CA TRP A 264 -17.63 -6.63 -6.31
C TRP A 264 -16.33 -7.14 -5.67
N ALA A 265 -15.75 -6.40 -4.71
CA ALA A 265 -14.48 -6.73 -4.06
C ALA A 265 -14.67 -6.80 -2.53
N HIS A 266 -15.68 -7.58 -2.12
CA HIS A 266 -16.03 -7.89 -0.74
C HIS A 266 -15.08 -8.85 -0.08
#